data_AF-A0A8C8GDM3-F1
#
_entry.id   AF-A0A8C8GDM3-F1
#
_cell.length_a   1.000
_cell.length_b   1.000
_cell.length_c   1.000
_cell.angle_alpha   90.00
_cell.angle_beta   90.00
_cell.angle_gamma   90.00
#
_symmetry.space_group_name_H-M   'P 1'
#
loop_
_entity.id
_entity.type
_entity.pdbx_description
1 polymer ?
#
loop_
_entity_poly.entity_id
_entity_poly.type
_entity_poly.pdbx_seq_one_letter_code
_entity_poly.pdbx_strand_id
1 'polypeptide(L)'
;IKMVLLALSSLHSPSPAYHVDTDKGFNYSTADESFVCQKKNHFQVTVHVGMAGDPLYVKTPNGPAPIESFHIKVFGVKLEAQTHKVTIEQSQPDRSKKPFLPVKVSLPGDKITRVTLGRLHFSETTANNMRKKGKPNPDQRYFLMVVGLYATVREESYLLIAFMSERIVVRASNPGQFENDSEVLWQRGQAPDAVVCQGRVGINTDTPDEALVVCGNAKIMGQVMHPSDRRAKHNIQEVDSTEQLKRISQMRIVEYDYKPEFASEMGIDHIHETGVLAQEVKELLPTAVKVVGDITCSDGERIHNFLMVDKEQIFMENVGAVKQLCKVTDNLENRIQELEVWNTRSAKLKDMGSPANSSNPANSSTKGFQNNLETLRDFHPT
;
A
#
# COMPACT_ATOMS: atom_id res chain seq x y z
N ILE A 1 -12.71 -23.68 -14.77
CA ILE A 1 -14.15 -23.37 -14.56
C ILE A 1 -14.84 -24.62 -14.06
N LYS A 2 -15.78 -24.53 -13.11
CA LYS A 2 -16.53 -25.71 -12.68
C LYS A 2 -17.51 -26.16 -13.77
N MET A 3 -17.53 -27.45 -14.05
CA MET A 3 -18.46 -28.09 -14.98
C MET A 3 -19.44 -28.97 -14.20
N VAL A 4 -20.74 -28.86 -14.48
CA VAL A 4 -21.81 -29.60 -13.81
C VAL A 4 -22.53 -30.49 -14.82
N LEU A 5 -22.91 -31.70 -14.42
CA LEU A 5 -23.69 -32.63 -15.26
C LEU A 5 -25.03 -31.98 -15.63
N LEU A 6 -25.28 -31.82 -16.93
CA LEU A 6 -26.49 -31.22 -17.48
C LEU A 6 -27.54 -32.28 -17.84
N ALA A 7 -27.10 -33.35 -18.49
CA ALA A 7 -27.98 -34.42 -18.95
C ALA A 7 -27.20 -35.72 -19.13
N LEU A 8 -27.88 -36.83 -18.86
CA LEU A 8 -27.42 -38.19 -19.07
C LEU A 8 -28.56 -38.97 -19.73
N SER A 9 -28.32 -39.54 -20.90
CA SER A 9 -29.28 -40.44 -21.54
C SER A 9 -28.84 -41.90 -21.37
N SER A 10 -29.81 -42.79 -21.44
CA SER A 10 -29.60 -44.22 -21.20
C SER A 10 -28.97 -44.89 -22.42
N LEU A 11 -27.65 -45.09 -22.38
CA LEU A 11 -27.00 -46.22 -23.05
C LEU A 11 -27.55 -47.54 -22.49
N HIS A 12 -27.54 -48.61 -23.27
CA HIS A 12 -27.87 -49.96 -22.78
C HIS A 12 -26.72 -50.59 -21.95
N SER A 13 -25.66 -49.80 -21.68
CA SER A 13 -24.45 -50.13 -20.95
C SER A 13 -24.27 -49.10 -19.81
N PRO A 14 -23.48 -49.38 -18.76
CA PRO A 14 -23.04 -48.38 -17.79
C PRO A 14 -22.68 -47.03 -18.42
N SER A 15 -23.08 -45.96 -17.74
CA SER A 15 -22.86 -44.60 -18.20
C SER A 15 -21.38 -44.31 -18.38
N PRO A 16 -20.99 -43.62 -19.48
CA PRO A 16 -19.60 -43.29 -19.73
C PRO A 16 -19.05 -42.41 -18.60
N ALA A 17 -17.84 -42.72 -18.15
CA ALA A 17 -17.08 -41.80 -17.32
C ALA A 17 -16.72 -40.58 -18.18
N TYR A 18 -17.16 -39.39 -17.77
CA TYR A 18 -16.98 -38.18 -18.57
C TYR A 18 -16.51 -37.03 -17.70
N HIS A 19 -15.35 -36.48 -18.04
CA HIS A 19 -14.75 -35.36 -17.33
C HIS A 19 -14.31 -34.28 -18.33
N VAL A 20 -14.51 -33.02 -17.97
CA VAL A 20 -14.24 -31.88 -18.83
C VAL A 20 -13.39 -30.87 -18.08
N ASP A 21 -12.20 -30.61 -18.62
CA ASP A 21 -11.24 -29.62 -18.15
C ASP A 21 -11.21 -28.40 -19.07
N THR A 22 -11.11 -27.22 -18.46
CA THR A 22 -10.88 -25.97 -19.18
C THR A 22 -9.43 -25.54 -18.99
N ASP A 23 -8.54 -25.92 -19.91
CA ASP A 23 -7.09 -25.78 -19.72
C ASP A 23 -6.61 -24.31 -19.72
N LYS A 24 -7.21 -23.48 -20.58
CA LYS A 24 -6.83 -22.07 -20.74
C LYS A 24 -7.95 -21.24 -21.37
N GLY A 25 -7.82 -19.92 -21.25
CA GLY A 25 -8.65 -18.93 -21.93
C GLY A 25 -9.74 -18.31 -21.07
N PHE A 26 -9.83 -18.70 -19.79
CA PHE A 26 -10.79 -18.17 -18.83
C PHE A 26 -10.08 -17.68 -17.58
N ASN A 27 -10.45 -16.49 -17.10
CA ASN A 27 -9.94 -15.93 -15.86
C ASN A 27 -11.12 -15.55 -14.95
N TYR A 28 -11.00 -15.76 -13.64
CA TYR A 28 -12.04 -15.35 -12.71
C TYR A 28 -11.89 -13.86 -12.40
N SER A 29 -12.96 -13.08 -12.59
CA SER A 29 -13.03 -11.67 -12.20
C SER A 29 -13.75 -11.56 -10.86
N THR A 30 -13.05 -11.08 -9.83
CA THR A 30 -13.65 -10.80 -8.52
C THR A 30 -14.68 -9.69 -8.60
N ALA A 31 -14.42 -8.65 -9.41
CA ALA A 31 -15.35 -7.55 -9.60
C ALA A 31 -16.66 -7.98 -10.27
N ASP A 32 -16.62 -8.93 -11.20
CA ASP A 32 -17.80 -9.44 -11.91
C ASP A 32 -18.38 -10.72 -11.29
N GLU A 33 -17.74 -11.24 -10.23
CA GLU A 33 -18.04 -12.53 -9.58
C GLU A 33 -18.32 -13.67 -10.58
N SER A 34 -17.55 -13.71 -11.68
CA SER A 34 -17.76 -14.64 -12.78
C SER A 34 -16.49 -14.87 -13.60
N PHE A 35 -16.48 -15.96 -14.37
CA PHE A 35 -15.41 -16.20 -15.32
C PHE A 35 -15.55 -15.29 -16.53
N VAL A 36 -14.43 -14.72 -16.97
CA VAL A 36 -14.34 -13.84 -18.13
C VAL A 36 -13.42 -14.48 -19.16
N CYS A 37 -13.87 -14.50 -20.41
CA CYS A 37 -13.00 -14.76 -21.56
C CYS A 37 -13.14 -13.68 -22.62
N GLN A 38 -12.12 -13.60 -23.47
CA GLN A 38 -12.07 -12.61 -24.54
C GLN A 38 -12.39 -13.26 -25.87
N LYS A 39 -13.34 -12.71 -26.62
CA LYS A 39 -13.75 -13.22 -27.94
C LYS A 39 -12.57 -13.35 -28.91
N LYS A 40 -11.58 -12.46 -28.81
CA LYS A 40 -10.35 -12.49 -29.63
C LYS A 40 -9.39 -13.60 -29.21
N ASN A 41 -9.30 -13.92 -27.93
CA ASN A 41 -8.39 -14.94 -27.42
C ASN A 41 -9.04 -16.31 -27.55
N HIS A 42 -8.24 -17.35 -27.76
CA HIS A 42 -8.77 -18.69 -27.78
C HIS A 42 -8.81 -19.30 -26.38
N PHE A 43 -9.79 -20.15 -26.15
CA PHE A 43 -9.81 -21.09 -25.05
C PHE A 43 -9.53 -22.52 -25.53
N GLN A 44 -9.31 -23.41 -24.57
CA GLN A 44 -9.08 -24.83 -24.82
C GLN A 44 -9.86 -25.66 -23.81
N VAL A 45 -10.40 -26.77 -24.29
CA VAL A 45 -11.14 -27.73 -23.49
C VAL A 45 -10.53 -29.10 -23.71
N THR A 46 -10.24 -29.82 -22.64
CA THR A 46 -9.86 -31.23 -22.68
C THR A 46 -10.98 -32.08 -22.12
N VAL A 47 -11.33 -33.14 -22.84
CA VAL A 47 -12.38 -34.09 -22.47
C VAL A 47 -11.75 -35.46 -22.25
N HIS A 48 -12.06 -36.06 -21.11
CA HIS A 48 -11.72 -37.45 -20.80
C HIS A 48 -12.99 -38.29 -20.86
N VAL A 49 -12.99 -39.31 -21.71
CA VAL A 49 -14.12 -40.22 -21.91
C VAL A 49 -13.67 -41.64 -21.62
N GLY A 50 -14.21 -42.25 -20.58
CA GLY A 50 -14.06 -43.67 -20.28
C GLY A 50 -15.31 -44.43 -20.68
N MET A 51 -15.17 -45.38 -21.61
CA MET A 51 -16.25 -46.30 -21.98
C MET A 51 -16.06 -47.63 -21.26
N ALA A 52 -17.12 -48.12 -20.61
CA ALA A 52 -17.16 -49.48 -20.08
C ALA A 52 -17.68 -50.43 -21.17
N GLY A 53 -16.85 -51.40 -21.55
CA GLY A 53 -17.09 -52.28 -22.70
C GLY A 53 -17.21 -51.53 -24.03
N ASP A 54 -17.62 -52.26 -25.08
CA ASP A 54 -17.81 -51.72 -26.42
C ASP A 54 -19.30 -51.40 -26.68
N PRO A 55 -19.73 -50.13 -26.56
CA PRO A 55 -21.13 -49.75 -26.77
C PRO A 55 -21.52 -49.90 -28.25
N LEU A 56 -22.35 -50.91 -28.56
CA LEU A 56 -22.82 -51.18 -29.93
C LEU A 56 -24.12 -50.45 -30.29
N TYR A 57 -24.97 -50.15 -29.30
CA TYR A 57 -26.32 -49.62 -29.50
C TYR A 57 -26.61 -48.43 -28.58
N VAL A 58 -27.39 -47.47 -29.08
CA VAL A 58 -27.97 -46.38 -28.29
C VAL A 58 -29.49 -46.51 -28.28
N LYS A 59 -30.12 -46.15 -27.16
CA LYS A 59 -31.58 -46.12 -27.06
C LYS A 59 -32.12 -44.91 -27.82
N THR A 60 -32.91 -45.15 -28.86
CA THR A 60 -33.63 -44.11 -29.61
C THR A 60 -35.14 -44.19 -29.30
N PRO A 61 -35.94 -43.17 -29.66
CA PRO A 61 -37.41 -43.24 -29.55
C PRO A 61 -38.02 -44.43 -30.30
N ASN A 62 -37.38 -44.89 -31.37
CA ASN A 62 -37.81 -46.02 -32.20
C ASN A 62 -37.21 -47.37 -31.76
N GLY A 63 -36.57 -47.42 -30.59
CA GLY A 63 -35.89 -48.60 -30.05
C GLY A 63 -34.36 -48.53 -30.12
N PRO A 64 -33.65 -49.59 -29.71
CA PRO A 64 -32.19 -49.65 -29.80
C PRO A 64 -31.73 -49.60 -31.26
N ALA A 65 -30.75 -48.73 -31.55
CA ALA A 65 -30.20 -48.59 -32.89
C ALA A 65 -28.66 -48.63 -32.84
N PRO A 66 -28.01 -49.21 -33.86
CA PRO A 66 -26.56 -49.38 -33.88
C PRO A 66 -25.85 -48.03 -34.00
N ILE A 67 -24.81 -47.83 -33.21
CA ILE A 67 -24.03 -46.59 -33.20
C ILE A 67 -23.08 -46.58 -34.40
N GLU A 68 -23.14 -45.53 -35.22
CA GLU A 68 -22.22 -45.37 -36.36
C GLU A 68 -20.93 -44.66 -35.96
N SER A 69 -21.04 -43.69 -35.05
CA SER A 69 -19.88 -42.94 -34.55
C SER A 69 -20.22 -42.11 -33.31
N PHE A 70 -19.18 -41.74 -32.56
CA PHE A 70 -19.26 -40.83 -31.45
C PHE A 70 -18.73 -39.46 -31.84
N HIS A 71 -19.37 -38.40 -31.33
CA HIS A 71 -18.98 -37.03 -31.58
C HIS A 71 -18.97 -36.21 -30.29
N ILE A 72 -17.93 -35.38 -30.13
CA ILE A 72 -17.91 -34.33 -29.10
C ILE A 72 -18.38 -33.02 -29.73
N LYS A 73 -19.34 -32.36 -29.08
CA LYS A 73 -19.83 -31.03 -29.46
C LYS A 73 -19.54 -30.04 -28.34
N VAL A 74 -19.13 -28.84 -28.73
CA VAL A 74 -18.95 -27.70 -27.82
C VAL A 74 -19.76 -26.53 -28.36
N PHE A 75 -20.66 -25.99 -27.54
CA PHE A 75 -21.46 -24.83 -27.90
C PHE A 75 -21.76 -23.98 -26.65
N GLY A 76 -22.04 -22.69 -26.85
CA GLY A 76 -22.56 -21.84 -25.77
C GLY A 76 -24.10 -21.83 -25.76
N VAL A 77 -24.68 -21.48 -24.63
CA VAL A 77 -26.10 -21.11 -24.51
C VAL A 77 -26.21 -19.79 -23.76
N LYS A 78 -27.19 -18.96 -24.14
CA LYS A 78 -27.47 -17.71 -23.41
C LYS A 78 -28.18 -18.04 -22.10
N LEU A 79 -27.69 -17.51 -20.98
CA LEU A 79 -28.26 -17.80 -19.66
C LEU A 79 -29.74 -17.36 -19.57
N GLU A 80 -30.06 -16.21 -20.15
CA GLU A 80 -31.40 -15.64 -20.21
C GLU A 80 -32.33 -16.30 -21.25
N ALA A 81 -31.76 -17.03 -22.22
CA ALA A 81 -32.49 -17.64 -23.33
C ALA A 81 -31.82 -18.97 -23.71
N GLN A 82 -32.01 -19.99 -22.87
CA GLN A 82 -31.29 -21.27 -22.97
C GLN A 82 -31.56 -22.07 -24.25
N THR A 83 -32.65 -21.73 -24.98
CA THR A 83 -32.93 -22.30 -26.31
C THR A 83 -32.02 -21.74 -27.40
N HIS A 84 -31.40 -20.59 -27.16
CA HIS A 84 -30.52 -19.92 -28.11
C HIS A 84 -29.07 -20.40 -27.94
N LYS A 85 -28.57 -21.09 -28.97
CA LYS A 85 -27.19 -21.58 -29.02
C LYS A 85 -26.25 -20.51 -29.56
N VAL A 86 -25.16 -20.29 -28.84
CA VAL A 86 -24.02 -19.48 -29.28
C VAL A 86 -23.00 -20.41 -29.95
N THR A 87 -22.67 -20.12 -31.19
CA THR A 87 -21.72 -20.91 -31.96
C THR A 87 -20.32 -20.78 -31.38
N ILE A 88 -19.56 -21.88 -31.40
CA ILE A 88 -18.11 -21.84 -31.15
C ILE A 88 -17.41 -21.84 -32.49
N GLU A 89 -16.38 -21.02 -32.62
CA GLU A 89 -15.49 -20.96 -33.76
C GLU A 89 -14.13 -21.54 -33.40
N GLN A 90 -13.42 -22.10 -34.38
CA GLN A 90 -12.06 -22.56 -34.21
C GLN A 90 -11.12 -21.81 -35.16
N SER A 91 -10.07 -21.19 -34.61
CA SER A 91 -9.05 -20.54 -35.40
C SER A 91 -8.10 -21.54 -36.05
N GLN A 92 -7.73 -21.26 -37.30
CA GLN A 92 -6.82 -22.03 -38.13
C GLN A 92 -5.40 -21.43 -38.10
N PRO A 93 -4.37 -22.13 -38.63
CA PRO A 93 -3.00 -21.60 -38.65
C PRO A 93 -2.86 -20.24 -39.37
N ASP A 94 -3.72 -19.98 -40.35
CA ASP A 94 -3.83 -18.72 -41.09
C ASP A 94 -4.62 -17.61 -40.34
N ARG A 95 -4.98 -17.86 -39.07
CA ARG A 95 -5.82 -17.00 -38.21
C ARG A 95 -7.27 -16.83 -38.67
N SER A 96 -7.69 -17.47 -39.77
CA SER A 96 -9.10 -17.52 -40.14
C SER A 96 -9.89 -18.29 -39.07
N LYS A 97 -11.15 -17.91 -38.87
CA LYS A 97 -12.06 -18.59 -37.95
C LYS A 97 -13.12 -19.31 -38.76
N LYS A 98 -13.39 -20.56 -38.41
CA LYS A 98 -14.47 -21.38 -38.98
C LYS A 98 -15.37 -21.87 -37.84
N PRO A 99 -16.68 -22.08 -38.09
CA PRO A 99 -17.53 -22.74 -37.11
C PRO A 99 -16.92 -24.07 -36.66
N PHE A 100 -16.89 -24.30 -35.34
CA PHE A 100 -16.42 -25.55 -34.77
C PHE A 100 -17.45 -26.63 -35.05
N LEU A 101 -17.05 -27.62 -35.85
CA LEU A 101 -17.89 -28.75 -36.20
C LEU A 101 -17.72 -29.87 -35.16
N PRO A 102 -18.75 -30.72 -34.97
CA PRO A 102 -18.65 -31.90 -34.12
C PRO A 102 -17.41 -32.75 -34.45
N VAL A 103 -16.61 -33.08 -33.43
CA VAL A 103 -15.38 -33.85 -33.62
C VAL A 103 -15.68 -35.32 -33.42
N LYS A 104 -15.49 -36.12 -34.47
CA LYS A 104 -15.60 -37.58 -34.38
C LYS A 104 -14.50 -38.14 -33.48
N VAL A 105 -14.87 -39.01 -32.55
CA VAL A 105 -13.94 -39.61 -31.58
C VAL A 105 -14.03 -41.13 -31.61
N SER A 106 -12.88 -41.79 -31.46
CA SER A 106 -12.81 -43.24 -31.28
C SER A 106 -12.79 -43.57 -29.79
N LEU A 107 -13.76 -44.35 -29.33
CA LEU A 107 -13.95 -44.71 -27.93
C LEU A 107 -13.84 -46.23 -27.80
N PRO A 108 -12.62 -46.79 -27.77
CA PRO A 108 -12.43 -48.21 -27.52
C PRO A 108 -12.90 -48.57 -26.10
N GLY A 109 -13.49 -49.75 -25.94
CA GLY A 109 -13.92 -50.26 -24.65
C GLY A 109 -12.78 -50.37 -23.64
N ASP A 110 -13.16 -50.16 -22.37
CA ASP A 110 -12.31 -50.29 -21.18
C ASP A 110 -11.05 -49.42 -21.19
N LYS A 111 -11.10 -48.31 -21.94
CA LYS A 111 -10.04 -47.30 -22.03
C LYS A 111 -10.58 -45.90 -21.81
N ILE A 112 -9.70 -45.03 -21.33
CA ILE A 112 -9.96 -43.59 -21.23
C ILE A 112 -9.36 -42.92 -22.47
N THR A 113 -10.22 -42.33 -23.30
CA THR A 113 -9.82 -41.49 -24.43
C THR A 113 -9.74 -40.04 -23.98
N ARG A 114 -8.58 -39.40 -24.19
CA ARG A 114 -8.38 -37.97 -23.93
C ARG A 114 -8.40 -37.18 -25.24
N VAL A 115 -9.27 -36.18 -25.33
CA VAL A 115 -9.43 -35.33 -26.52
C VAL A 115 -9.26 -33.86 -26.14
N THR A 116 -8.26 -33.20 -26.72
CA THR A 116 -8.00 -31.77 -26.49
C THR A 116 -8.49 -30.94 -27.67
N LEU A 117 -9.43 -30.05 -27.40
CA LEU A 117 -10.05 -29.13 -28.36
C LEU A 117 -9.49 -27.72 -28.13
N GLY A 118 -8.48 -27.34 -28.93
CA GLY A 118 -7.83 -26.04 -28.82
C GLY A 118 -8.32 -25.02 -29.84
N ARG A 119 -7.86 -23.77 -29.66
CA ARG A 119 -8.11 -22.65 -30.58
C ARG A 119 -9.59 -22.25 -30.70
N LEU A 120 -10.38 -22.49 -29.65
CA LEU A 120 -11.82 -22.25 -29.63
C LEU A 120 -12.14 -20.80 -29.25
N HIS A 121 -13.21 -20.25 -29.81
CA HIS A 121 -13.71 -18.90 -29.53
C HIS A 121 -15.23 -18.91 -29.49
N PHE A 122 -15.84 -18.09 -28.63
CA PHE A 122 -17.27 -17.79 -28.79
C PHE A 122 -17.47 -16.90 -30.03
N SER A 123 -18.51 -17.16 -30.83
CA SER A 123 -18.86 -16.34 -32.00
C SER A 123 -19.43 -14.97 -31.62
N GLU A 124 -19.97 -14.84 -30.42
CA GLU A 124 -20.64 -13.64 -29.90
C GLU A 124 -19.99 -13.13 -28.62
N THR A 125 -20.23 -11.87 -28.30
CA THR A 125 -19.98 -11.32 -26.97
C THR A 125 -21.25 -11.36 -26.14
N THR A 126 -21.11 -11.49 -24.82
CA THR A 126 -22.25 -11.28 -23.92
C THR A 126 -22.75 -9.83 -24.01
N ALA A 127 -24.05 -9.61 -23.87
CA ALA A 127 -24.62 -8.27 -23.86
C ALA A 127 -24.35 -7.55 -22.52
N ASN A 128 -24.43 -6.22 -22.56
CA ASN A 128 -24.30 -5.34 -21.38
C ASN A 128 -22.95 -5.39 -20.65
N ASN A 129 -21.87 -5.73 -21.36
CA ASN A 129 -20.50 -5.78 -20.83
C ASN A 129 -19.95 -4.44 -20.30
N MET A 130 -20.58 -3.30 -20.60
CA MET A 130 -20.12 -1.97 -20.18
C MET A 130 -20.49 -1.69 -18.73
N ARG A 131 -19.51 -1.28 -17.91
CA ARG A 131 -19.70 -0.90 -16.50
C ARG A 131 -20.65 0.30 -16.37
N LYS A 132 -21.37 0.37 -15.25
CA LYS A 132 -22.19 1.53 -14.84
C LYS A 132 -21.63 2.07 -13.52
N LYS A 133 -21.10 3.30 -13.53
CA LYS A 133 -20.49 3.95 -12.35
C LYS A 133 -19.37 3.10 -11.68
N GLY A 134 -18.43 2.59 -12.48
CA GLY A 134 -17.33 1.74 -12.01
C GLY A 134 -17.72 0.30 -11.60
N LYS A 135 -19.01 0.01 -11.42
CA LYS A 135 -19.53 -1.31 -11.05
C LYS A 135 -19.96 -2.12 -12.29
N PRO A 136 -20.01 -3.47 -12.19
CA PRO A 136 -20.60 -4.30 -13.23
C PRO A 136 -22.01 -3.81 -13.58
N ASN A 137 -22.39 -3.98 -14.85
CA ASN A 137 -23.74 -3.63 -15.28
C ASN A 137 -24.75 -4.51 -14.53
N PRO A 138 -25.77 -3.95 -13.85
CA PRO A 138 -26.82 -4.75 -13.22
C PRO A 138 -27.54 -5.68 -14.20
N ASP A 139 -27.57 -5.31 -15.48
CA ASP A 139 -28.22 -6.06 -16.56
C ASP A 139 -27.26 -6.97 -17.33
N GLN A 140 -26.07 -7.27 -16.77
CA GLN A 140 -25.04 -8.10 -17.41
C GLN A 140 -25.64 -9.45 -17.87
N ARG A 141 -25.37 -9.83 -19.13
CA ARG A 141 -25.76 -11.15 -19.67
C ARG A 141 -24.60 -12.13 -19.63
N TYR A 142 -24.91 -13.41 -19.67
CA TYR A 142 -23.92 -14.48 -19.47
C TYR A 142 -24.16 -15.61 -20.47
N PHE A 143 -23.08 -16.28 -20.84
CA PHE A 143 -23.15 -17.56 -21.53
C PHE A 143 -22.84 -18.70 -20.57
N LEU A 144 -23.36 -19.88 -20.87
CA LEU A 144 -22.93 -21.15 -20.29
C LEU A 144 -22.34 -21.99 -21.42
N MET A 145 -21.17 -22.58 -21.21
CA MET A 145 -20.54 -23.48 -22.17
C MET A 145 -21.01 -24.91 -21.93
N VAL A 146 -21.49 -25.56 -22.97
CA VAL A 146 -21.92 -26.97 -22.94
C VAL A 146 -20.93 -27.81 -23.73
N VAL A 147 -20.45 -28.88 -23.11
CA VAL A 147 -19.53 -29.86 -23.70
C VAL A 147 -20.19 -31.24 -23.60
N GLY A 148 -20.64 -31.76 -24.74
CA GLY A 148 -21.46 -32.98 -24.79
C GLY A 148 -20.89 -34.05 -25.72
N LEU A 149 -21.09 -35.31 -25.30
CA LEU A 149 -20.84 -36.51 -26.09
C LEU A 149 -22.14 -36.99 -26.72
N TYR A 150 -22.09 -37.27 -28.02
CA TYR A 150 -23.22 -37.69 -28.82
C TYR A 150 -22.90 -38.99 -29.56
N ALA A 151 -23.89 -39.86 -29.72
CA ALA A 151 -23.88 -40.95 -30.69
C ALA A 151 -24.60 -40.51 -31.97
N THR A 152 -24.05 -40.86 -33.13
CA THR A 152 -24.72 -40.69 -34.42
C THR A 152 -25.31 -42.02 -34.86
N VAL A 153 -26.58 -41.98 -35.28
CA VAL A 153 -27.34 -43.11 -35.82
C VAL A 153 -28.16 -42.59 -36.99
N ARG A 154 -27.99 -43.15 -38.20
CA ARG A 154 -28.76 -42.78 -39.40
C ARG A 154 -28.81 -41.25 -39.60
N GLU A 155 -27.65 -40.61 -39.51
CA GLU A 155 -27.47 -39.15 -39.60
C GLU A 155 -28.05 -38.31 -38.43
N GLU A 156 -28.82 -38.91 -37.53
CA GLU A 156 -29.34 -38.23 -36.34
C GLU A 156 -28.35 -38.28 -35.17
N SER A 157 -28.29 -37.19 -34.39
CA SER A 157 -27.42 -37.09 -33.21
C SER A 157 -28.20 -37.28 -31.92
N TYR A 158 -27.82 -38.29 -31.14
CA TYR A 158 -28.38 -38.61 -29.83
C TYR A 158 -27.41 -38.21 -28.72
N LEU A 159 -27.84 -37.33 -27.81
CA LEU A 159 -27.03 -36.91 -26.66
C LEU A 159 -26.83 -38.10 -25.71
N LEU A 160 -25.59 -38.39 -25.31
CA LEU A 160 -25.27 -39.42 -24.32
C LEU A 160 -25.04 -38.80 -22.94
N ILE A 161 -24.15 -37.82 -22.87
CA ILE A 161 -23.81 -37.10 -21.64
C ILE A 161 -23.35 -35.69 -21.99
N ALA A 162 -23.72 -34.69 -21.20
CA ALA A 162 -23.23 -33.33 -21.35
C ALA A 162 -22.97 -32.67 -20.00
N PHE A 163 -21.93 -31.84 -19.99
CA PHE A 163 -21.61 -30.96 -18.87
C PHE A 163 -21.76 -29.51 -19.28
N MET A 164 -22.16 -28.67 -18.34
CA MET A 164 -22.37 -27.24 -18.50
C MET A 164 -21.49 -26.46 -17.52
N SER A 165 -20.90 -25.37 -17.98
CA SER A 165 -20.05 -24.51 -17.16
C SER A 165 -20.85 -23.60 -16.23
N GLU A 166 -20.17 -22.96 -15.29
CA GLU A 166 -20.65 -21.75 -14.61
C GLU A 166 -20.84 -20.58 -15.60
N ARG A 167 -21.42 -19.47 -15.11
CA ARG A 167 -21.65 -18.25 -15.89
C ARG A 167 -20.35 -17.65 -16.41
N ILE A 168 -20.32 -17.35 -17.71
CA ILE A 168 -19.16 -16.77 -18.40
C ILE A 168 -19.57 -15.43 -19.03
N VAL A 169 -18.74 -14.41 -18.82
CA VAL A 169 -18.79 -13.13 -19.54
C VAL A 169 -17.81 -13.20 -20.72
N VAL A 170 -18.29 -12.90 -21.92
CA VAL A 170 -17.48 -12.87 -23.14
C VAL A 170 -17.32 -11.44 -23.63
N ARG A 171 -16.11 -10.88 -23.47
CA ARG A 171 -15.79 -9.49 -23.85
C ARG A 171 -15.12 -9.41 -25.22
N ALA A 172 -15.22 -8.25 -25.88
CA ALA A 172 -14.60 -7.99 -27.18
C ALA A 172 -13.11 -7.65 -27.10
N SER A 173 -12.71 -6.93 -26.05
CA SER A 173 -11.38 -6.30 -25.91
C SER A 173 -10.62 -6.87 -24.72
N ASN A 174 -9.29 -7.00 -24.88
CA ASN A 174 -8.39 -7.54 -23.86
C ASN A 174 -8.53 -6.84 -22.49
N PRO A 175 -8.23 -7.55 -21.37
CA PRO A 175 -8.45 -7.08 -20.00
C PRO A 175 -7.92 -5.66 -19.74
N GLY A 176 -6.74 -5.33 -20.27
CA GLY A 176 -6.10 -4.02 -20.09
C GLY A 176 -6.82 -2.82 -20.70
N GLN A 177 -7.93 -2.99 -21.43
CA GLN A 177 -8.71 -1.86 -21.95
C GLN A 177 -9.92 -1.50 -21.07
N PHE A 178 -10.32 -2.39 -20.14
CA PHE A 178 -11.42 -2.15 -19.20
C PHE A 178 -11.01 -2.31 -17.73
N GLU A 179 -9.77 -2.74 -17.46
CA GLU A 179 -9.15 -2.78 -16.13
C GLU A 179 -8.33 -1.52 -15.80
N ASN A 180 -8.61 -0.40 -16.47
CA ASN A 180 -8.03 0.91 -16.13
C ASN A 180 -8.72 1.59 -14.93
N ASP A 181 -9.58 0.87 -14.19
CA ASP A 181 -9.98 1.26 -12.83
C ASP A 181 -9.13 0.56 -11.76
N SER A 182 -8.07 -0.15 -12.16
CA SER A 182 -6.97 -0.41 -11.25
C SER A 182 -6.15 0.87 -11.20
N GLU A 183 -6.48 1.77 -10.27
CA GLU A 183 -5.45 2.64 -9.70
C GLU A 183 -4.40 1.71 -9.09
N VAL A 184 -3.49 1.18 -9.91
CA VAL A 184 -2.30 0.53 -9.40
C VAL A 184 -1.52 1.68 -8.76
N LEU A 185 -1.68 1.85 -7.45
CA LEU A 185 -1.03 2.89 -6.66
C LEU A 185 0.49 2.88 -6.88
N TRP A 186 1.07 1.70 -7.12
CA TRP A 186 2.50 1.50 -7.34
C TRP A 186 2.81 1.05 -8.77
N GLN A 187 3.43 1.93 -9.57
CA GLN A 187 3.73 1.71 -10.99
C GLN A 187 5.23 1.66 -11.24
N ARG A 188 5.66 1.02 -12.33
CA ARG A 188 7.08 1.00 -12.70
C ARG A 188 7.55 2.42 -13.05
N GLY A 189 8.61 2.87 -12.39
CA GLY A 189 9.25 4.15 -12.65
C GLY A 189 10.12 4.16 -13.90
N GLN A 190 10.59 5.35 -14.28
CA GLN A 190 11.49 5.55 -15.44
C GLN A 190 12.91 5.00 -15.18
N ALA A 191 13.34 4.95 -13.93
CA ALA A 191 14.62 4.35 -13.56
C ALA A 191 14.52 2.80 -13.49
N PRO A 192 15.61 2.07 -13.76
CA PRO A 192 15.67 0.63 -13.53
C PRO A 192 15.25 0.29 -12.10
N ASP A 193 14.43 -0.76 -11.95
CA ASP A 193 13.91 -1.27 -10.68
C ASP A 193 13.14 -0.27 -9.79
N ALA A 194 12.78 0.89 -10.34
CA ALA A 194 11.96 1.86 -9.62
C ALA A 194 10.49 1.44 -9.60
N VAL A 195 9.86 1.61 -8.44
CA VAL A 195 8.41 1.54 -8.25
C VAL A 195 7.97 2.87 -7.65
N VAL A 196 6.94 3.48 -8.23
CA VAL A 196 6.51 4.85 -7.96
C VAL A 196 5.05 4.85 -7.55
N CYS A 197 4.74 5.53 -6.44
CA CYS A 197 3.39 5.92 -6.07
C CYS A 197 3.24 7.42 -6.21
N GLN A 198 2.23 7.84 -7.00
CA GLN A 198 1.86 9.23 -7.17
C GLN A 198 0.63 9.50 -6.30
N GLY A 199 0.82 10.19 -5.17
CA GLY A 199 -0.24 10.45 -4.20
C GLY A 199 0.27 10.41 -2.76
N ARG A 200 -0.66 10.36 -1.81
CA ARG A 200 -0.36 10.18 -0.38
C ARG A 200 -0.45 8.71 0.00
N VAL A 201 0.47 8.25 0.82
CA VAL A 201 0.51 6.87 1.32
C VAL A 201 0.25 6.89 2.82
N GLY A 202 -0.86 6.30 3.24
CA GLY A 202 -1.14 6.01 4.66
C GLY A 202 -0.79 4.55 4.97
N ILE A 203 0.02 4.33 6.01
CA ILE A 203 0.24 3.01 6.61
C ILE A 203 -0.52 3.00 7.92
N ASN A 204 -1.51 2.10 8.04
CA ASN A 204 -2.45 2.01 9.16
C ASN A 204 -3.26 3.31 9.39
N THR A 205 -3.52 4.08 8.34
CA THR A 205 -4.38 5.27 8.40
C THR A 205 -5.05 5.50 7.04
N ASP A 206 -6.33 5.84 7.06
CA ASP A 206 -7.12 6.11 5.86
C ASP A 206 -7.13 7.61 5.48
N THR A 207 -6.58 8.47 6.33
CA THR A 207 -6.58 9.93 6.15
C THR A 207 -5.19 10.53 6.29
N PRO A 208 -4.22 10.20 5.40
CA PRO A 208 -2.89 10.79 5.44
C PRO A 208 -2.93 12.29 5.07
N ASP A 209 -2.39 13.13 5.95
CA ASP A 209 -2.27 14.57 5.77
C ASP A 209 -0.98 14.98 5.02
N GLU A 210 0.03 14.11 5.02
CA GLU A 210 1.30 14.25 4.30
C GLU A 210 1.50 13.19 3.21
N ALA A 211 2.59 13.30 2.43
CA ALA A 211 2.91 12.36 1.34
C ALA A 211 3.10 10.90 1.81
N LEU A 212 3.63 10.71 3.02
CA LEU A 212 3.74 9.42 3.69
C LEU A 212 3.41 9.62 5.17
N VAL A 213 2.39 8.93 5.67
CA VAL A 213 2.01 8.91 7.08
C VAL A 213 2.02 7.47 7.56
N VAL A 214 2.68 7.21 8.69
CA VAL A 214 2.76 5.89 9.30
C VAL A 214 2.17 5.98 10.71
N CYS A 215 1.04 5.31 10.93
CA CYS A 215 0.51 5.06 12.26
C CYS A 215 1.11 3.74 12.77
N GLY A 216 2.31 3.84 13.36
CA GLY A 216 3.10 2.69 13.81
C GLY A 216 4.61 2.95 13.74
N ASN A 217 5.39 1.89 13.95
CA ASN A 217 6.85 1.97 13.98
C ASN A 217 7.47 1.94 12.57
N ALA A 218 8.37 2.88 12.29
CA ALA A 218 9.22 2.87 11.10
C ALA A 218 10.66 2.49 11.48
N LYS A 219 11.18 1.38 10.93
CA LYS A 219 12.58 0.96 11.12
C LYS A 219 13.43 1.40 9.93
N ILE A 220 14.40 2.27 10.19
CA ILE A 220 15.30 2.82 9.18
C ILE A 220 16.73 2.39 9.53
N MET A 221 17.32 1.53 8.71
CA MET A 221 18.70 1.06 8.89
C MET A 221 19.73 1.99 8.22
N GLY A 222 19.26 3.05 7.55
CA GLY A 222 20.06 4.04 6.83
C GLY A 222 19.81 5.46 7.33
N GLN A 223 19.85 6.44 6.42
CA GLN A 223 19.68 7.86 6.74
C GLN A 223 18.41 8.45 6.12
N VAL A 224 17.76 9.36 6.85
CA VAL A 224 16.73 10.26 6.31
C VAL A 224 17.43 11.55 5.88
N MET A 225 17.20 11.97 4.63
CA MET A 225 17.89 13.11 4.04
C MET A 225 16.99 14.34 4.02
N HIS A 226 17.50 15.48 4.50
CA HIS A 226 16.77 16.74 4.58
C HIS A 226 17.46 17.78 3.67
N PRO A 227 16.72 18.50 2.79
CA PRO A 227 17.32 19.49 1.90
C PRO A 227 17.79 20.73 2.69
N SER A 228 19.03 21.17 2.47
CA SER A 228 19.60 22.33 3.20
C SER A 228 20.50 23.25 2.34
N ASP A 229 20.41 23.17 1.01
CA ASP A 229 21.22 23.98 0.09
C ASP A 229 20.85 25.48 0.17
N ARG A 230 21.86 26.36 0.23
CA ARG A 230 21.68 27.82 0.29
C ARG A 230 20.89 28.36 -0.90
N ARG A 231 21.02 27.78 -2.09
CA ARG A 231 20.33 28.23 -3.32
C ARG A 231 18.82 28.00 -3.26
N ALA A 232 18.36 27.10 -2.41
CA ALA A 232 16.94 26.83 -2.18
C ALA A 232 16.34 27.73 -1.07
N LYS A 233 17.13 28.61 -0.45
CA LYS A 233 16.73 29.42 0.71
C LYS A 233 16.76 30.92 0.38
N HIS A 234 15.80 31.67 0.91
CA HIS A 234 15.75 33.13 0.87
C HIS A 234 15.52 33.71 2.27
N ASN A 235 15.78 35.01 2.47
CA ASN A 235 15.66 35.69 3.78
C ASN A 235 16.42 34.99 4.91
N ILE A 236 17.67 34.60 4.65
CA ILE A 236 18.52 33.92 5.63
C ILE A 236 18.94 34.92 6.71
N GLN A 237 18.53 34.66 7.95
CA GLN A 237 18.88 35.44 9.13
C GLN A 237 19.42 34.50 10.21
N GLU A 238 20.39 34.97 10.99
CA GLU A 238 20.83 34.23 12.18
C GLU A 238 19.78 34.33 13.28
N VAL A 239 19.60 33.23 14.01
CA VAL A 239 18.65 33.13 15.13
C VAL A 239 19.26 33.70 16.42
N ASP A 240 18.43 34.27 17.29
CA ASP A 240 18.88 34.76 18.61
C ASP A 240 19.06 33.59 19.59
N SER A 241 20.32 33.24 19.83
CA SER A 241 20.70 32.15 20.74
C SER A 241 20.31 32.39 22.20
N THR A 242 20.09 33.65 22.62
CA THR A 242 19.65 33.99 23.98
C THR A 242 18.20 33.56 24.21
N GLU A 243 17.31 33.87 23.26
CA GLU A 243 15.91 33.46 23.33
C GLU A 243 15.75 31.95 23.14
N GLN A 244 16.59 31.31 22.32
CA GLN A 244 16.61 29.84 22.20
C GLN A 244 16.99 29.19 23.55
N LEU A 245 18.02 29.69 24.23
CA LEU A 245 18.40 29.20 25.56
C LEU A 245 17.26 29.39 26.58
N LYS A 246 16.61 30.56 26.57
CA LYS A 246 15.49 30.84 27.47
C LYS A 246 14.34 29.85 27.25
N ARG A 247 13.91 29.61 26.01
CA ARG A 247 12.85 28.65 25.70
C ARG A 247 13.21 27.22 26.12
N ILE A 248 14.42 26.77 25.78
CA ILE A 248 14.90 25.43 26.15
C ILE A 248 15.02 25.28 27.68
N SER A 249 15.49 26.30 28.39
CA SER A 249 15.62 26.26 29.86
C SER A 249 14.28 26.17 30.60
N GLN A 250 13.19 26.64 29.96
CA GLN A 250 11.84 26.58 30.50
C GLN A 250 11.10 25.29 30.10
N MET A 251 11.64 24.52 29.15
CA MET A 251 11.01 23.31 28.66
C MET A 251 11.15 22.18 29.68
N ARG A 252 10.03 21.65 30.16
CA ARG A 252 10.02 20.53 31.11
C ARG A 252 10.19 19.21 30.38
N ILE A 253 11.17 18.41 30.82
CA ILE A 253 11.32 17.01 30.43
C ILE A 253 10.60 16.15 31.45
N VAL A 254 9.80 15.19 30.99
CA VAL A 254 8.97 14.32 31.81
C VAL A 254 9.14 12.86 31.41
N GLU A 255 8.93 11.95 32.35
CA GLU A 255 8.69 10.53 32.08
C GLU A 255 7.19 10.27 32.11
N TYR A 256 6.71 9.45 31.20
CA TYR A 256 5.29 9.11 31.11
C TYR A 256 5.10 7.68 30.59
N ASP A 257 3.95 7.13 30.92
CA ASP A 257 3.43 5.90 30.32
C ASP A 257 2.30 6.25 29.37
N TYR A 258 2.35 5.75 28.13
CA TYR A 258 1.19 5.84 27.24
C TYR A 258 0.03 5.05 27.82
N LYS A 259 -1.18 5.58 27.67
CA LYS A 259 -2.41 4.82 27.93
C LYS A 259 -2.41 3.52 27.10
N PRO A 260 -2.70 2.34 27.67
CA PRO A 260 -2.70 1.08 26.94
C PRO A 260 -3.58 1.09 25.69
N GLU A 261 -4.77 1.68 25.79
CA GLU A 261 -5.76 1.82 24.72
C GLU A 261 -5.25 2.67 23.55
N PHE A 262 -4.39 3.66 23.83
CA PHE A 262 -3.74 4.51 22.84
C PHE A 262 -2.51 3.82 22.24
N ALA A 263 -1.66 3.23 23.08
CA ALA A 263 -0.46 2.54 22.65
C ALA A 263 -0.77 1.39 21.68
N SER A 264 -1.82 0.61 21.99
CA SER A 264 -2.30 -0.47 21.12
C SER A 264 -2.75 0.03 19.75
N GLU A 265 -3.50 1.14 19.69
CA GLU A 265 -3.99 1.68 18.42
C GLU A 265 -2.85 2.25 17.57
N MET A 266 -1.90 2.96 18.21
CA MET A 266 -0.78 3.60 17.52
C MET A 266 0.39 2.66 17.21
N GLY A 267 0.30 1.38 17.59
CA GLY A 267 1.38 0.40 17.41
C GLY A 267 2.64 0.71 18.21
N ILE A 268 2.49 1.26 19.42
CA ILE A 268 3.60 1.60 20.32
C ILE A 268 3.94 0.38 21.18
N ASP A 269 5.13 -0.18 20.97
CA ASP A 269 5.60 -1.37 21.70
C ASP A 269 6.16 -1.04 23.09
N HIS A 270 6.80 0.13 23.24
CA HIS A 270 7.38 0.60 24.50
C HIS A 270 6.50 1.68 25.11
N ILE A 271 5.78 1.30 26.17
CA ILE A 271 4.76 2.15 26.79
C ILE A 271 5.40 3.28 27.61
N HIS A 272 6.58 3.06 28.17
CA HIS A 272 7.30 4.02 29.01
C HIS A 272 8.32 4.81 28.19
N GLU A 273 8.24 6.15 28.21
CA GLU A 273 9.17 7.05 27.51
C GLU A 273 9.52 8.29 28.32
N THR A 274 10.68 8.88 28.01
CA THR A 274 11.07 10.23 28.45
C THR A 274 10.90 11.22 27.30
N GLY A 275 10.22 12.33 27.54
CA GLY A 275 9.93 13.31 26.50
C GLY A 275 9.35 14.62 27.01
N VAL A 276 8.54 15.25 26.18
CA VAL A 276 7.93 16.56 26.42
C VAL A 276 6.42 16.48 26.17
N LEU A 277 5.65 17.32 26.86
CA LEU A 277 4.21 17.44 26.61
C LEU A 277 3.96 18.47 25.52
N ALA A 278 3.25 18.08 24.46
CA ALA A 278 3.01 18.92 23.30
C ALA A 278 2.32 20.25 23.66
N GLN A 279 1.45 20.25 24.66
CA GLN A 279 0.73 21.43 25.15
C GLN A 279 1.69 22.46 25.76
N GLU A 280 2.66 22.01 26.57
CA GLU A 280 3.66 22.87 27.21
C GLU A 280 4.67 23.38 26.17
N VAL A 281 5.10 22.52 25.24
CA VAL A 281 5.95 22.93 24.12
C VAL A 281 5.26 24.01 23.28
N LYS A 282 3.94 23.92 23.07
CA LYS A 282 3.20 24.88 22.27
C LYS A 282 3.20 26.29 22.87
N GLU A 283 3.28 26.44 24.19
CA GLU A 283 3.37 27.74 24.85
C GLU A 283 4.75 28.40 24.64
N LEU A 284 5.81 27.59 24.61
CA LEU A 284 7.19 28.07 24.48
C LEU A 284 7.65 28.20 23.03
N LEU A 285 7.29 27.23 22.20
CA LEU A 285 7.71 27.07 20.81
C LEU A 285 6.51 26.61 19.96
N PRO A 286 5.55 27.51 19.66
CA PRO A 286 4.30 27.15 18.98
C PRO A 286 4.51 26.49 17.61
N THR A 287 5.57 26.88 16.90
CA THR A 287 5.89 26.38 15.56
C THR A 287 6.33 24.92 15.54
N ALA A 288 6.81 24.38 16.67
CA ALA A 288 7.22 22.98 16.79
C ALA A 288 6.06 22.04 17.13
N VAL A 289 4.81 22.54 17.20
CA VAL A 289 3.64 21.73 17.54
C VAL A 289 2.60 21.84 16.44
N LYS A 290 2.19 20.68 15.90
CA LYS A 290 1.17 20.57 14.87
C LYS A 290 -0.06 19.86 15.41
N VAL A 291 -1.23 20.29 14.96
CA VAL A 291 -2.50 19.57 15.18
C VAL A 291 -2.65 18.57 14.04
N VAL A 292 -2.81 17.29 14.35
CA VAL A 292 -2.93 16.21 13.34
C VAL A 292 -4.35 15.68 13.18
N GLY A 293 -5.29 16.15 14.01
CA GLY A 293 -6.71 15.78 13.95
C GLY A 293 -7.14 14.93 15.13
N ASP A 294 -8.26 14.21 14.98
CA ASP A 294 -8.81 13.38 16.04
C ASP A 294 -8.22 11.96 16.00
N ILE A 295 -7.84 11.42 17.15
CA ILE A 295 -7.43 10.02 17.30
C ILE A 295 -8.54 9.26 18.01
N THR A 296 -8.87 8.06 17.52
CA THR A 296 -9.79 7.14 18.19
C THR A 296 -8.96 6.00 18.77
N CYS A 297 -9.06 5.76 20.07
CA CYS A 297 -8.36 4.68 20.77
C CYS A 297 -9.11 3.35 20.61
N SER A 298 -8.45 2.24 20.97
CA SER A 298 -8.99 0.89 20.83
C SER A 298 -10.23 0.60 21.70
N ASP A 299 -10.44 1.38 22.76
CA ASP A 299 -11.63 1.34 23.61
C ASP A 299 -12.80 2.22 23.09
N GLY A 300 -12.57 2.94 21.99
CA GLY A 300 -13.53 3.85 21.38
C GLY A 300 -13.48 5.28 21.93
N GLU A 301 -12.63 5.59 22.92
CA GLU A 301 -12.40 6.97 23.35
C GLU A 301 -11.77 7.79 22.21
N ARG A 302 -12.14 9.07 22.11
CA ARG A 302 -11.62 9.98 21.10
C ARG A 302 -10.83 11.12 21.72
N ILE A 303 -9.59 11.28 21.28
CA ILE A 303 -8.74 12.43 21.61
C ILE A 303 -8.86 13.44 20.48
N HIS A 304 -9.55 14.54 20.75
CA HIS A 304 -9.77 15.59 19.77
C HIS A 304 -8.54 16.50 19.60
N ASN A 305 -8.29 16.95 18.38
CA ASN A 305 -7.19 17.87 18.06
C ASN A 305 -5.84 17.42 18.64
N PHE A 306 -5.51 16.15 18.44
CA PHE A 306 -4.26 15.55 18.90
C PHE A 306 -3.06 16.36 18.40
N LEU A 307 -2.10 16.58 19.29
CA LEU A 307 -0.94 17.41 19.04
C LEU A 307 0.30 16.51 18.84
N MET A 308 1.05 16.76 17.77
CA MET A 308 2.36 16.15 17.54
C MET A 308 3.45 17.21 17.64
N VAL A 309 4.62 16.77 18.13
CA VAL A 309 5.80 17.60 18.32
C VAL A 309 6.83 17.32 17.23
N ASP A 310 7.31 18.36 16.57
CA ASP A 310 8.48 18.32 15.68
C ASP A 310 9.76 18.31 16.53
N LYS A 311 10.29 17.09 16.75
CA LYS A 311 11.52 16.90 17.54
C LYS A 311 12.76 17.46 16.83
N GLU A 312 12.76 17.58 15.50
CA GLU A 312 13.89 18.17 14.74
C GLU A 312 13.99 19.67 15.02
N GLN A 313 12.86 20.36 15.10
CA GLN A 313 12.84 21.78 15.44
C GLN A 313 13.33 22.03 16.87
N ILE A 314 12.89 21.22 17.85
CA ILE A 314 13.39 21.31 19.23
C ILE A 314 14.89 21.05 19.28
N PHE A 315 15.38 20.09 18.51
CA PHE A 315 16.81 19.80 18.43
C PHE A 315 17.60 21.03 17.93
N MET A 316 17.12 21.72 16.90
CA MET A 316 17.78 22.93 16.40
C MET A 316 17.73 24.11 17.38
N GLU A 317 16.66 24.26 18.16
CA GLU A 317 16.62 25.20 19.29
C GLU A 317 17.65 24.84 20.36
N ASN A 318 17.81 23.56 20.67
CA ASN A 318 18.81 23.08 21.62
C ASN A 318 20.25 23.36 21.14
N VAL A 319 20.55 23.17 19.84
CA VAL A 319 21.86 23.55 19.26
C VAL A 319 22.15 25.04 19.49
N GLY A 320 21.14 25.90 19.28
CA GLY A 320 21.23 27.33 19.56
C GLY A 320 21.46 27.65 21.05
N ALA A 321 20.73 26.97 21.93
CA ALA A 321 20.89 27.09 23.37
C ALA A 321 22.30 26.69 23.84
N VAL A 322 22.84 25.58 23.32
CA VAL A 322 24.22 25.14 23.61
C VAL A 322 25.24 26.17 23.13
N LYS A 323 25.08 26.72 21.92
CA LYS A 323 25.93 27.83 21.44
C LYS A 323 25.90 29.02 22.41
N GLN A 324 24.73 29.37 22.94
CA GLN A 324 24.62 30.46 23.92
C GLN A 324 25.28 30.12 25.25
N LEU A 325 25.12 28.89 25.74
CA LEU A 325 25.77 28.43 26.96
C LEU A 325 27.30 28.52 26.83
N CYS A 326 27.87 28.09 25.71
CA CYS A 326 29.30 28.25 25.44
C CYS A 326 29.73 29.73 25.53
N LYS A 327 29.01 30.65 24.87
CA LYS A 327 29.30 32.10 24.95
C LYS A 327 29.27 32.64 26.38
N VAL A 328 28.31 32.19 27.18
CA VAL A 328 28.19 32.62 28.59
C VAL A 328 29.34 32.06 29.42
N THR A 329 29.72 30.80 29.22
CA THR A 329 30.87 30.16 29.88
C THR A 329 32.17 30.89 29.55
N ASP A 330 32.43 31.17 28.27
CA ASP A 330 33.64 31.90 27.83
C ASP A 330 33.71 33.29 28.48
N ASN A 331 32.58 33.99 28.59
CA ASN A 331 32.51 35.29 29.26
C ASN A 331 32.80 35.18 30.77
N LEU A 332 32.24 34.15 31.43
CA LEU A 332 32.51 33.90 32.85
C LEU A 332 33.98 33.55 33.10
N GLU A 333 34.60 32.73 32.25
CA GLU A 333 36.03 32.39 32.34
C GLU A 333 36.92 33.62 32.21
N ASN A 334 36.67 34.47 31.21
CA ASN A 334 37.40 35.73 31.04
C ASN A 334 37.26 36.63 32.28
N ARG A 335 36.05 36.75 32.84
CA ARG A 335 35.83 37.53 34.07
C ARG A 335 36.55 36.94 35.28
N ILE A 336 36.59 35.62 35.41
CA ILE A 336 37.34 34.96 36.49
C ILE A 336 38.83 35.27 36.34
N GLN A 337 39.39 35.14 35.13
CA GLN A 337 40.80 35.44 34.87
C GLN A 337 41.15 36.90 35.17
N GLU A 338 40.31 37.86 34.77
CA GLU A 338 40.49 39.27 35.10
C GLU A 338 40.49 39.52 36.61
N LEU A 339 39.54 38.90 37.31
CA LEU A 339 39.44 38.98 38.77
C LEU A 339 40.66 38.36 39.46
N GLU A 340 41.16 37.23 39.00
CA GLU A 340 42.38 36.59 39.52
C GLU A 340 43.62 37.45 39.33
N VAL A 341 43.78 38.06 38.15
CA VAL A 341 44.88 39.02 37.88
C VAL A 341 44.78 40.23 38.81
N TRP A 342 43.58 40.78 38.98
CA TRP A 342 43.37 41.93 39.86
C TRP A 342 43.63 41.59 41.34
N ASN A 343 43.18 40.42 41.80
CA ASN A 343 43.39 39.96 43.18
C ASN A 343 44.89 39.73 43.44
N THR A 344 45.62 39.15 42.48
CA THR A 344 47.08 38.97 42.57
C THR A 344 47.82 40.31 42.64
N ARG A 345 47.41 41.30 41.83
CA ARG A 345 47.99 42.67 41.89
C ARG A 345 47.69 43.36 43.21
N SER A 346 46.47 43.25 43.71
CA SER A 346 46.05 43.79 45.01
C SER A 346 46.80 43.15 46.19
N ALA A 347 47.06 41.83 46.13
CA ALA A 347 47.85 41.13 47.15
C ALA A 347 49.30 41.61 47.19
N LYS A 348 49.94 41.79 46.02
CA LYS A 348 51.30 42.34 45.92
C LYS A 348 51.40 43.78 46.45
N LEU A 349 50.38 44.60 46.22
CA LEU A 349 50.32 45.97 46.74
C LEU A 349 50.16 46.01 48.28
N LYS A 350 49.42 45.06 48.87
CA LYS A 350 49.32 44.92 50.33
C LYS A 350 50.64 44.49 50.97
N ASP A 351 51.39 43.62 50.31
CA ASP A 351 52.70 43.15 50.80
C ASP A 351 53.76 44.26 50.78
N MET A 352 53.76 45.12 49.74
CA MET A 352 54.61 46.31 49.67
C MET A 352 54.21 47.44 50.64
N GLY A 353 53.05 47.33 51.29
CA GLY A 353 52.47 48.32 52.20
C GLY A 353 52.76 48.10 53.68
N SER A 354 53.68 47.20 54.06
CA SER A 354 54.07 46.98 55.46
C SER A 354 55.33 47.77 55.83
N PRO A 355 55.25 48.99 56.40
CA PRO A 355 56.36 49.58 57.13
C PRO A 355 56.47 48.91 58.51
N ALA A 356 57.69 48.53 58.88
CA ALA A 356 58.02 48.15 60.24
C ALA A 356 57.69 49.30 61.21
N ASN A 357 57.09 48.93 62.36
CA ASN A 357 56.82 49.78 63.50
C ASN A 357 57.97 50.77 63.80
N SER A 358 57.68 52.07 63.80
CA SER A 358 58.18 52.94 64.87
C SER A 358 57.16 54.04 65.20
N SER A 359 56.99 54.23 66.50
CA SER A 359 55.98 54.98 67.24
C SER A 359 56.13 56.51 67.16
N ASN A 360 55.05 57.25 66.88
CA ASN A 360 54.29 58.08 67.84
C ASN A 360 53.37 59.13 67.14
N PRO A 361 52.31 59.60 67.82
CA PRO A 361 51.18 60.28 67.18
C PRO A 361 51.24 61.81 67.33
N ALA A 362 50.72 62.56 66.34
CA ALA A 362 50.06 63.85 66.54
C ALA A 362 49.36 64.38 65.26
N ASN A 363 48.06 64.66 65.40
CA ASN A 363 47.29 65.77 64.84
C ASN A 363 47.45 66.19 63.35
N SER A 364 46.37 66.05 62.56
CA SER A 364 45.37 67.12 62.30
C SER A 364 44.75 67.09 60.88
N SER A 365 43.43 67.31 60.86
CA SER A 365 42.64 68.06 59.86
C SER A 365 42.53 67.60 58.40
N THR A 366 41.33 67.09 58.09
CA THR A 366 40.38 67.49 57.01
C THR A 366 40.87 67.88 55.61
N LYS A 367 40.33 67.14 54.60
CA LYS A 367 39.69 67.53 53.32
C LYS A 367 39.89 66.35 52.35
N GLY A 368 38.89 65.65 51.85
CA GLY A 368 37.81 66.14 51.01
C GLY A 368 38.26 66.10 49.54
N PHE A 369 38.09 64.97 48.83
CA PHE A 369 38.05 64.93 47.36
C PHE A 369 37.12 63.82 46.86
N GLN A 370 36.05 64.29 46.22
CA GLN A 370 35.09 63.57 45.38
C GLN A 370 35.65 63.40 43.96
N ASN A 371 35.11 62.40 43.27
CA ASN A 371 35.03 62.21 41.81
C ASN A 371 36.24 61.66 41.05
N ASN A 372 36.05 60.47 40.45
CA ASN A 372 35.85 60.37 39.00
C ASN A 372 35.26 58.99 38.65
N LEU A 373 33.96 59.00 38.36
CA LEU A 373 33.23 57.92 37.69
C LEU A 373 32.87 58.49 36.32
N GLU A 374 33.50 58.00 35.25
CA GLU A 374 33.10 58.05 33.83
C GLU A 374 34.35 58.03 32.93
N THR A 375 34.66 56.87 32.34
CA THR A 375 34.96 56.73 30.89
C THR A 375 35.31 55.28 30.58
N LEU A 376 34.43 54.58 29.86
CA LEU A 376 34.72 53.85 28.61
C LEU A 376 33.54 52.93 28.28
N ARG A 377 32.66 53.48 27.44
CA ARG A 377 31.76 52.73 26.57
C ARG A 377 32.57 52.11 25.42
N ASP A 378 32.02 51.01 24.92
CA ASP A 378 32.14 50.46 23.58
C ASP A 378 33.48 49.88 23.14
N PHE A 379 33.58 48.55 23.12
CA PHE A 379 34.17 47.81 22.00
C PHE A 379 33.50 46.43 21.84
N HIS A 380 32.72 46.30 20.77
CA HIS A 380 32.24 45.03 20.21
C HIS A 380 33.41 44.21 19.64
N PRO A 381 33.39 42.87 19.71
CA PRO A 381 34.10 42.04 18.75
C PRO A 381 33.15 41.56 17.64
N THR A 382 33.66 41.68 16.41
CA THR A 382 33.19 41.03 15.16
C THR A 382 33.22 39.51 15.24
#